data_AF-G2FBK6-F1
#
_entry.id   AF-G2FBK6-F1
#
_cell.length_a   1.000
_cell.length_b   1.000
_cell.length_c   1.000
_cell.angle_alpha   90.00
_cell.angle_beta   90.00
_cell.angle_gamma   90.00
#
_symmetry.space_group_name_H-M   'P 1'
#
loop_
_entity.id
_entity.type
_entity.pdbx_description
1 polymer ?
#
loop_
_entity_poly.entity_id
_entity_poly.type
_entity_poly.pdbx_seq_one_letter_code
_entity_poly.pdbx_strand_id
1 'polypeptide(L)'
;MGGVLTTAGLFDYRFTRRLRWRQDRTLSFVQRQLTKVWWILMGLGVLMSVATLFYGGGYMIFAAWIFLVGLALVIHGLFSEQPLEWYGASMMLASVLLLALRVDYQLTQWLAAALFGVGLPLLGLILRYQPQMRRLMALSALVGWGLLVCLMAEAGYQMTRGSFDPQAEPIRLADFAVDQVRGEQIVSLPVGSPVPLYLIWEGNLLQSSELEPIPLRLSQPLEILMRDGVPEGHYRIGGGEWREISYNFRVPRLTIQALIDKETGPRIDTSLRVEIGE
;
A
#
# COMPACT_ATOMS: atom_id res chain seq x y z
N MET A 1 -10.22 5.63 10.40
CA MET A 1 -10.54 4.60 9.37
C MET A 1 -11.67 3.64 9.80
N GLY A 2 -11.68 3.08 11.02
CA GLY A 2 -12.69 2.08 11.43
C GLY A 2 -14.17 2.55 11.49
N GLY A 3 -14.40 3.84 11.77
CA GLY A 3 -15.76 4.41 11.84
C GLY A 3 -16.48 4.43 10.48
N VAL A 4 -15.75 4.70 9.39
CA VAL A 4 -16.35 4.79 8.05
C VAL A 4 -16.75 3.40 7.55
N LEU A 5 -15.90 2.39 7.76
CA LEU A 5 -16.19 1.00 7.38
C LEU A 5 -17.35 0.40 8.19
N THR A 6 -17.44 0.72 9.48
CA THR A 6 -18.59 0.30 10.31
C THR A 6 -19.87 0.99 9.87
N THR A 7 -19.84 2.29 9.56
CA THR A 7 -21.04 2.98 9.02
C THR A 7 -21.44 2.46 7.64
N ALA A 8 -20.48 2.23 6.73
CA ALA A 8 -20.75 1.67 5.41
C ALA A 8 -21.33 0.25 5.51
N GLY A 9 -20.77 -0.59 6.39
CA GLY A 9 -21.28 -1.93 6.65
C GLY A 9 -22.67 -1.95 7.29
N LEU A 10 -22.96 -1.02 8.21
CA LEU A 10 -24.30 -0.86 8.82
C LEU A 10 -25.34 -0.39 7.80
N PHE A 11 -24.96 0.53 6.92
CA PHE A 11 -25.80 1.01 5.83
C PHE A 11 -26.08 -0.11 4.83
N ASP A 12 -25.03 -0.80 4.37
CA ASP A 12 -25.18 -1.92 3.45
C ASP A 12 -26.05 -3.03 4.06
N TYR A 13 -25.80 -3.41 5.32
CA TYR A 13 -26.59 -4.39 6.05
C TYR A 13 -28.07 -4.01 6.14
N ARG A 14 -28.39 -2.75 6.47
CA ARG A 14 -29.78 -2.29 6.58
C ARG A 14 -30.49 -2.21 5.22
N PHE A 15 -29.80 -1.75 4.18
CA PHE A 15 -30.39 -1.59 2.85
C PHE A 15 -30.57 -2.94 2.15
N THR A 16 -29.58 -3.83 2.18
CA THR A 16 -29.74 -5.18 1.61
C THR A 16 -30.76 -6.02 2.38
N ARG A 17 -30.95 -5.82 3.69
CA ARG A 17 -32.01 -6.55 4.44
C ARG A 17 -33.42 -6.12 3.99
N ARG A 18 -33.66 -4.83 3.76
CA ARG A 18 -34.96 -4.34 3.26
C ARG A 18 -35.27 -4.81 1.83
N LEU A 19 -34.26 -4.91 0.98
CA LEU A 19 -34.41 -5.43 -0.38
C LEU A 19 -34.61 -6.96 -0.39
N ARG A 20 -33.88 -7.70 0.46
CA ARG A 20 -34.02 -9.17 0.61
C ARG A 20 -35.41 -9.60 1.08
N TRP A 21 -36.03 -8.88 2.01
CA TRP A 21 -37.40 -9.18 2.47
C TRP A 21 -38.46 -9.12 1.36
N ARG A 22 -38.20 -8.41 0.25
CA ARG A 22 -39.08 -8.38 -0.93
C ARG A 22 -38.72 -9.44 -1.98
N GLN A 23 -37.50 -9.99 -1.96
CA GLN A 23 -36.97 -10.99 -2.91
C GLN A 23 -36.86 -12.42 -2.33
N ASP A 24 -37.06 -12.60 -1.03
CA ASP A 24 -36.86 -13.87 -0.29
C ASP A 24 -37.81 -15.01 -0.70
N ARG A 25 -38.71 -14.81 -1.67
CA ARG A 25 -39.46 -15.94 -2.25
C ARG A 25 -38.67 -16.73 -3.30
N THR A 26 -37.56 -16.22 -3.86
CA THR A 26 -36.85 -16.91 -4.96
C THR A 26 -35.34 -16.60 -5.07
N LEU A 27 -34.60 -16.41 -3.98
CA LEU A 27 -33.13 -16.32 -4.10
C LEU A 27 -32.54 -17.63 -4.64
N SER A 28 -32.03 -17.57 -5.87
CA SER A 28 -31.44 -18.71 -6.58
C SER A 28 -30.30 -19.30 -5.75
N PHE A 29 -30.15 -20.62 -5.81
CA PHE A 29 -29.06 -21.34 -5.13
C PHE A 29 -27.69 -20.71 -5.41
N VAL A 30 -27.48 -20.25 -6.66
CA VAL A 30 -26.26 -19.60 -7.14
C VAL A 30 -25.96 -18.31 -6.36
N GLN A 31 -26.95 -17.44 -6.17
CA GLN A 31 -26.74 -16.16 -5.46
C GLN A 31 -26.34 -16.37 -3.99
N ARG A 32 -26.85 -17.42 -3.34
CA ARG A 32 -26.43 -17.81 -1.99
C ARG A 32 -24.97 -18.29 -1.95
N GLN A 33 -24.52 -19.07 -2.93
CA GLN A 33 -23.13 -19.52 -2.99
C GLN A 33 -22.18 -18.36 -3.28
N LEU A 34 -22.53 -17.48 -4.22
CA LEU A 34 -21.75 -16.27 -4.54
C LEU A 34 -21.56 -15.38 -3.32
N THR A 35 -22.62 -15.18 -2.53
CA THR A 35 -22.55 -14.39 -1.29
C THR A 35 -21.57 -15.02 -0.29
N LYS A 36 -21.54 -16.35 -0.16
CA LYS A 36 -20.58 -17.04 0.73
C LYS A 36 -19.15 -16.85 0.26
N VAL A 37 -18.88 -17.02 -1.05
CA VAL A 37 -17.55 -16.81 -1.63
C VAL A 37 -17.07 -15.40 -1.36
N TRP A 38 -17.94 -14.41 -1.54
CA TRP A 38 -17.61 -13.01 -1.25
C TRP A 38 -17.22 -12.80 0.22
N TRP A 39 -17.97 -13.34 1.18
CA TRP A 39 -17.61 -13.27 2.59
C TRP A 39 -16.30 -13.99 2.93
N ILE A 40 -16.01 -15.12 2.27
CA ILE A 40 -14.74 -15.84 2.44
C ILE A 40 -13.58 -14.98 1.94
N LEU A 41 -13.71 -14.33 0.78
CA LEU A 41 -12.67 -13.46 0.23
C LEU A 41 -12.45 -12.20 1.09
N MET A 42 -13.52 -11.61 1.64
CA MET A 42 -13.40 -10.50 2.59
C MET A 42 -12.71 -10.94 3.88
N GLY A 43 -13.07 -12.12 4.42
CA GLY A 43 -12.41 -12.71 5.57
C GLY A 43 -10.92 -12.96 5.32
N LEU A 44 -10.57 -13.48 4.14
CA LEU A 44 -9.19 -13.66 3.71
C LEU A 44 -8.43 -12.33 3.64
N GLY A 45 -9.03 -11.29 3.05
CA GLY A 45 -8.43 -9.95 2.98
C GLY A 45 -8.16 -9.35 4.37
N VAL A 46 -9.07 -9.53 5.33
CA VAL A 46 -8.88 -9.10 6.72
C VAL A 46 -7.77 -9.90 7.39
N LEU A 47 -7.78 -11.24 7.28
CA LEU A 47 -6.74 -12.09 7.85
C LEU A 47 -5.36 -11.78 7.28
N MET A 48 -5.27 -11.53 5.97
CA MET A 48 -4.03 -11.08 5.32
C MET A 48 -3.58 -9.73 5.86
N SER A 49 -4.50 -8.78 6.02
CA SER A 49 -4.19 -7.46 6.59
C SER A 49 -3.62 -7.59 8.00
N VAL A 50 -4.22 -8.43 8.84
CA VAL A 50 -3.71 -8.74 10.18
C VAL A 50 -2.35 -9.45 10.11
N ALA A 51 -2.17 -10.40 9.19
CA ALA A 51 -0.90 -11.10 9.00
C ALA A 51 0.24 -10.13 8.65
N THR A 52 -0.03 -9.05 7.92
CA THR A 52 1.01 -8.06 7.61
C THR A 52 1.56 -7.33 8.85
N LEU A 53 0.82 -7.30 9.96
CA LEU A 53 1.30 -6.75 11.23
C LEU A 53 2.36 -7.63 11.89
N PHE A 54 2.32 -8.94 11.65
CA PHE A 54 3.24 -9.92 12.26
C PHE A 54 4.40 -10.29 11.34
N TYR A 55 4.13 -10.40 10.03
CA TYR A 55 5.09 -10.91 9.04
C TYR A 55 5.62 -9.83 8.09
N GLY A 56 5.15 -8.59 8.23
CA GLY A 56 5.48 -7.50 7.32
C GLY A 56 4.75 -7.60 5.97
N GLY A 57 5.28 -6.93 4.94
CA GLY A 57 4.66 -6.95 3.61
C GLY A 57 3.46 -6.00 3.44
N GLY A 58 3.28 -5.04 4.35
CA GLY A 58 2.23 -4.04 4.27
C GLY A 58 2.22 -3.24 2.96
N TYR A 59 3.37 -3.12 2.28
CA TYR A 59 3.47 -2.47 0.97
C TYR A 59 2.65 -3.17 -0.13
N MET A 60 2.29 -4.44 0.04
CA MET A 60 1.49 -5.22 -0.93
C MET A 60 -0.01 -5.17 -0.65
N ILE A 61 -0.43 -4.58 0.47
CA ILE A 61 -1.79 -4.74 0.99
C ILE A 61 -2.85 -4.22 0.02
N PHE A 62 -2.63 -3.06 -0.60
CA PHE A 62 -3.56 -2.47 -1.55
C PHE A 62 -3.66 -3.29 -2.84
N ALA A 63 -2.53 -3.76 -3.36
CA ALA A 63 -2.52 -4.67 -4.50
C ALA A 63 -3.31 -5.96 -4.18
N ALA A 64 -3.05 -6.57 -3.02
CA ALA A 64 -3.79 -7.76 -2.59
C ALA A 64 -5.31 -7.53 -2.51
N TRP A 65 -5.75 -6.39 -1.96
CA TRP A 65 -7.17 -6.03 -1.93
C TRP A 65 -7.76 -5.86 -3.33
N ILE A 66 -7.06 -5.15 -4.24
CA ILE A 66 -7.47 -4.99 -5.63
C ILE A 66 -7.61 -6.36 -6.30
N PHE A 67 -6.65 -7.27 -6.08
CA PHE A 67 -6.70 -8.63 -6.62
C PHE A 67 -7.88 -9.44 -6.09
N LEU A 68 -8.12 -9.44 -4.77
CA LEU A 68 -9.22 -10.20 -4.16
C LEU A 68 -10.59 -9.70 -4.63
N VAL A 69 -10.77 -8.38 -4.75
CA VAL A 69 -12.00 -7.81 -5.32
C VAL A 69 -12.13 -8.17 -6.80
N GLY A 70 -11.04 -8.10 -7.57
CA GLY A 70 -11.03 -8.53 -8.98
C GLY A 70 -11.44 -9.99 -9.12
N LEU A 71 -10.89 -10.87 -8.29
CA LEU A 71 -11.26 -12.29 -8.25
C LEU A 71 -12.74 -12.49 -7.89
N ALA A 72 -13.27 -11.74 -6.92
CA ALA A 72 -14.68 -11.78 -6.56
C ALA A 72 -15.58 -11.39 -7.75
N LEU A 73 -15.19 -10.37 -8.52
CA LEU A 73 -15.90 -9.94 -9.72
C LEU A 73 -15.82 -10.98 -10.85
N VAL A 74 -14.67 -11.62 -11.05
CA VAL A 74 -14.53 -12.73 -12.03
C VAL A 74 -15.46 -13.87 -11.66
N ILE A 75 -15.42 -14.34 -10.41
CA ILE A 75 -16.28 -15.43 -9.95
C ILE A 75 -17.76 -15.06 -10.12
N HIS A 76 -18.14 -13.83 -9.80
CA HIS A 76 -19.51 -13.36 -9.99
C HIS A 76 -19.90 -13.26 -11.48
N GLY A 77 -18.96 -12.86 -12.34
CA GLY A 77 -19.13 -12.79 -13.79
C GLY A 77 -19.39 -14.15 -14.44
N LEU A 78 -18.76 -15.22 -13.96
CA LEU A 78 -18.97 -16.58 -14.49
C LEU A 78 -20.42 -17.07 -14.38
N PHE A 79 -21.22 -16.48 -13.49
CA PHE A 79 -22.61 -16.84 -13.28
C PHE A 79 -23.59 -15.70 -13.65
N SER A 80 -23.10 -14.65 -14.32
CA SER A 80 -23.88 -13.49 -14.74
C SER A 80 -23.86 -13.37 -16.26
N GLU A 81 -24.94 -12.87 -16.85
CA GLU A 81 -24.97 -12.50 -18.27
C GLU A 81 -24.18 -11.21 -18.56
N GLN A 82 -23.82 -10.46 -17.52
CA GLN A 82 -23.06 -9.22 -17.64
C GLN A 82 -21.56 -9.51 -17.77
N PRO A 83 -20.80 -8.70 -18.53
CA PRO A 83 -19.36 -8.92 -18.78
C PRO A 83 -18.48 -8.50 -17.59
N LEU A 84 -18.88 -8.88 -16.37
CA LEU A 84 -18.21 -8.56 -15.12
C LEU A 84 -16.82 -9.22 -15.03
N GLU A 85 -16.66 -10.36 -15.69
CA GLU A 85 -15.41 -11.11 -15.77
C GLU A 85 -14.25 -10.26 -16.31
N TRP A 86 -14.50 -9.40 -17.30
CA TRP A 86 -13.47 -8.58 -17.94
C TRP A 86 -12.97 -7.48 -17.03
N TYR A 87 -13.87 -6.86 -16.28
CA TYR A 87 -13.51 -5.85 -15.28
C TYR A 87 -12.74 -6.49 -14.12
N GLY A 88 -13.20 -7.64 -13.61
CA GLY A 88 -12.49 -8.38 -12.57
C GLY A 88 -11.10 -8.82 -13.02
N ALA A 89 -10.97 -9.38 -14.23
CA ALA A 89 -9.70 -9.79 -14.81
C ALA A 89 -8.74 -8.61 -15.00
N SER A 90 -9.26 -7.44 -15.44
CA SER A 90 -8.45 -6.22 -15.56
C SER A 90 -7.92 -5.74 -14.22
N MET A 91 -8.70 -5.84 -13.13
CA MET A 91 -8.26 -5.51 -11.78
C MET A 91 -7.17 -6.48 -11.29
N MET A 92 -7.33 -7.78 -11.54
CA MET A 92 -6.32 -8.78 -11.19
C MET A 92 -5.01 -8.52 -11.93
N LEU A 93 -5.08 -8.26 -13.24
CA LEU A 93 -3.92 -7.95 -14.07
C LEU A 93 -3.24 -6.65 -13.61
N ALA A 94 -4.02 -5.59 -13.35
CA ALA A 94 -3.50 -4.34 -12.80
C ALA A 94 -2.78 -4.57 -11.47
N SER A 95 -3.38 -5.33 -10.54
CA SER A 95 -2.74 -5.66 -9.27
C SER A 95 -1.38 -6.35 -9.44
N VAL A 96 -1.28 -7.30 -10.37
CA VAL A 96 -0.02 -8.00 -10.62
C VAL A 96 1.01 -7.04 -11.22
N LEU A 97 0.59 -6.17 -12.15
CA LEU A 97 1.45 -5.15 -12.75
C LEU A 97 1.96 -4.13 -11.72
N LEU A 98 1.12 -3.68 -10.78
CA LEU A 98 1.54 -2.76 -9.71
C LEU A 98 2.70 -3.33 -8.88
N LEU A 99 2.64 -4.63 -8.58
CA LEU A 99 3.70 -5.33 -7.85
C LEU A 99 4.93 -5.57 -8.73
N ALA A 100 4.73 -6.00 -9.97
CA ALA A 100 5.83 -6.29 -10.91
C ALA A 100 6.64 -5.03 -11.25
N LEU A 101 5.95 -3.91 -11.46
CA LEU A 101 6.56 -2.60 -11.76
C LEU A 101 7.05 -1.87 -10.50
N ARG A 102 6.87 -2.45 -9.30
CA ARG A 102 7.28 -1.86 -8.02
C ARG A 102 6.72 -0.45 -7.83
N VAL A 103 5.47 -0.22 -8.22
CA VAL A 103 4.82 1.10 -8.13
C VAL A 103 4.83 1.63 -6.69
N ASP A 104 5.01 2.94 -6.52
CA ASP A 104 5.03 3.62 -5.22
C ASP A 104 3.83 3.26 -4.34
N TYR A 105 4.06 3.11 -3.03
CA TYR A 105 3.03 2.67 -2.09
C TYR A 105 1.86 3.67 -2.02
N GLN A 106 2.14 4.97 -1.96
CA GLN A 106 1.14 6.01 -1.86
C GLN A 106 0.29 6.08 -3.15
N LEU A 107 0.90 5.86 -4.32
CA LEU A 107 0.15 5.74 -5.57
C LEU A 107 -0.78 4.50 -5.56
N THR A 108 -0.30 3.35 -5.06
CA THR A 108 -1.17 2.16 -4.93
C THR A 108 -2.32 2.37 -3.93
N GLN A 109 -2.10 3.15 -2.87
CA GLN A 109 -3.13 3.54 -1.91
C GLN A 109 -4.21 4.39 -2.58
N TRP A 110 -3.80 5.42 -3.33
CA TRP A 110 -4.72 6.29 -4.07
C TRP A 110 -5.48 5.53 -5.15
N LEU A 111 -4.84 4.55 -5.80
CA LEU A 111 -5.50 3.68 -6.76
C LEU A 111 -6.58 2.81 -6.10
N ALA A 112 -6.28 2.19 -4.95
CA ALA A 112 -7.27 1.43 -4.20
C ALA A 112 -8.43 2.32 -3.72
N ALA A 113 -8.14 3.53 -3.23
CA ALA A 113 -9.16 4.50 -2.84
C ALA A 113 -10.05 4.93 -4.02
N ALA A 114 -9.47 5.27 -5.17
CA ALA A 114 -10.22 5.63 -6.38
C ALA A 114 -11.07 4.45 -6.88
N LEU A 115 -10.51 3.24 -6.90
CA LEU A 115 -11.18 2.03 -7.35
C LEU A 115 -12.36 1.66 -6.46
N PHE A 116 -12.18 1.65 -5.14
CA PHE A 116 -13.24 1.27 -4.20
C PHE A 116 -14.25 2.39 -3.95
N GLY A 117 -13.80 3.64 -3.92
CA GLY A 117 -14.66 4.80 -3.65
C GLY A 117 -15.51 5.22 -4.84
N VAL A 118 -14.95 5.19 -6.06
CA VAL A 118 -15.62 5.68 -7.28
C VAL A 118 -15.72 4.61 -8.35
N GLY A 119 -14.66 3.82 -8.54
CA GLY A 119 -14.59 2.79 -9.58
C GLY A 119 -15.69 1.74 -9.48
N LEU A 120 -15.90 1.12 -8.32
CA LEU A 120 -16.94 0.09 -8.12
C LEU A 120 -18.37 0.64 -8.23
N PRO A 121 -18.73 1.81 -7.64
CA PRO A 121 -20.03 2.42 -7.88
C PRO A 121 -20.29 2.74 -9.36
N LEU A 122 -19.30 3.31 -10.05
CA LEU A 122 -19.40 3.62 -11.47
C LEU A 122 -19.55 2.35 -12.32
N LEU A 123 -18.82 1.29 -11.98
CA LEU A 123 -18.97 -0.02 -12.62
C LEU A 123 -20.43 -0.49 -12.53
N GLY A 124 -21.05 -0.39 -11.36
CA GLY A 124 -22.46 -0.73 -11.18
C GLY A 124 -23.41 0.08 -12.09
N LEU A 125 -23.10 1.36 -12.33
CA LEU A 125 -23.85 2.20 -13.28
C LEU A 125 -23.63 1.76 -14.73
N ILE A 126 -22.38 1.49 -15.13
CA ILE A 126 -22.04 1.05 -16.49
C ILE A 126 -22.75 -0.26 -16.81
N LEU A 127 -22.71 -1.23 -15.89
CA LEU A 127 -23.34 -2.54 -16.05
C LEU A 127 -24.86 -2.46 -16.22
N ARG A 128 -25.51 -1.45 -15.63
CA ARG A 128 -26.96 -1.21 -15.79
C ARG A 128 -27.34 -0.87 -17.24
N TYR A 129 -26.45 -0.18 -17.97
CA TYR A 129 -26.71 0.26 -19.36
C TYR A 129 -26.04 -0.64 -20.41
N GLN A 130 -25.10 -1.50 -20.00
CA GLN A 130 -24.36 -2.38 -20.90
C GLN A 130 -25.13 -3.42 -21.72
N PRO A 131 -26.24 -4.05 -21.27
CA PRO A 131 -26.91 -5.07 -22.09
C PRO A 131 -27.44 -4.57 -23.44
N GLN A 132 -27.44 -3.25 -23.67
CA GLN A 132 -27.86 -2.61 -24.92
C GLN A 132 -26.67 -2.11 -25.76
N MET A 133 -25.43 -2.26 -25.30
CA MET A 133 -24.24 -1.67 -25.93
C MET A 133 -23.60 -2.61 -26.95
N ARG A 134 -23.19 -2.08 -28.11
CA ARG A 134 -22.37 -2.80 -29.09
C ARG A 134 -21.01 -3.16 -28.47
N ARG A 135 -20.38 -4.26 -28.90
CA ARG A 135 -19.07 -4.74 -28.37
C ARG A 135 -17.99 -3.65 -28.30
N LEU A 136 -17.90 -2.79 -29.32
CA LEU A 136 -16.95 -1.66 -29.33
C LEU A 136 -17.22 -0.64 -28.21
N MET A 137 -18.50 -0.33 -27.94
CA MET A 137 -18.87 0.58 -26.87
C MET A 137 -18.60 -0.05 -25.50
N ALA A 138 -18.79 -1.37 -25.35
CA ALA A 138 -18.46 -2.09 -24.12
C ALA A 138 -16.93 -2.05 -23.83
N LEU A 139 -16.09 -2.25 -24.84
CA LEU A 139 -14.63 -2.09 -24.71
C LEU A 139 -14.25 -0.65 -24.36
N SER A 140 -14.85 0.34 -25.01
CA SER A 140 -14.59 1.75 -24.68
C SER A 140 -15.00 2.10 -23.25
N ALA A 141 -16.07 1.50 -22.73
CA ALA A 141 -16.50 1.68 -21.35
C ALA A 141 -15.51 1.06 -20.37
N LEU A 142 -14.95 -0.11 -20.66
CA LEU A 142 -13.92 -0.74 -19.85
C LEU A 142 -12.63 0.09 -19.81
N VAL A 143 -12.17 0.54 -20.97
CA VAL A 143 -10.97 1.40 -21.06
C VAL A 143 -11.23 2.75 -20.38
N GLY A 144 -12.37 3.38 -20.63
CA GLY A 144 -12.75 4.66 -20.03
C GLY A 144 -12.88 4.59 -18.51
N TRP A 145 -13.46 3.49 -18.00
CA TRP A 145 -13.53 3.22 -16.57
C TRP A 145 -12.14 3.08 -15.95
N GLY A 146 -11.26 2.27 -16.54
CA GLY A 146 -9.89 2.08 -16.06
C GLY A 146 -9.08 3.37 -16.09
N LEU A 147 -9.17 4.13 -17.18
CA LEU A 147 -8.53 5.45 -17.32
C LEU A 147 -9.02 6.42 -16.27
N LEU A 148 -10.34 6.50 -16.02
CA LEU A 148 -10.88 7.38 -14.98
C LEU A 148 -10.32 7.02 -13.60
N VAL A 149 -10.29 5.74 -13.24
CA VAL A 149 -9.72 5.28 -11.96
C VAL A 149 -8.25 5.68 -11.84
N CYS A 150 -7.45 5.45 -12.89
CA CYS A 150 -6.05 5.85 -12.91
C CYS A 150 -5.86 7.37 -12.82
N LEU A 151 -6.65 8.15 -13.54
CA LEU A 151 -6.58 9.62 -13.50
C LEU A 151 -6.96 10.18 -12.13
N MET A 152 -7.98 9.61 -11.47
CA MET A 152 -8.35 10.00 -10.12
C MET A 152 -7.27 9.63 -9.10
N ALA A 153 -6.65 8.46 -9.25
CA ALA A 153 -5.55 8.04 -8.41
C ALA A 153 -4.34 8.97 -8.55
N GLU A 154 -3.97 9.30 -9.80
CA GLU A 154 -2.89 10.22 -10.11
C GLU A 154 -3.20 11.62 -9.56
N ALA A 155 -4.42 12.14 -9.76
CA ALA A 155 -4.80 13.43 -9.22
C ALA A 155 -4.71 13.48 -7.69
N GLY A 156 -5.18 12.43 -7.00
CA GLY A 156 -5.06 12.31 -5.55
C GLY A 156 -3.60 12.22 -5.08
N TYR A 157 -2.79 11.43 -5.79
CA TYR A 157 -1.36 11.31 -5.55
C TYR A 157 -0.65 12.66 -5.69
N GLN A 158 -0.88 13.39 -6.77
CA GLN A 158 -0.31 14.71 -7.02
C GLN A 158 -0.77 15.75 -5.99
N MET A 159 -2.02 15.69 -5.53
CA MET A 159 -2.50 16.55 -4.45
C MET A 159 -1.76 16.32 -3.13
N THR A 160 -1.44 15.07 -2.80
CA THR A 160 -0.64 14.75 -1.61
C THR A 160 0.85 14.95 -1.80
N ARG A 161 1.33 14.97 -3.05
CA ARG A 161 2.69 15.36 -3.40
C ARG A 161 2.88 16.88 -3.44
N GLY A 162 1.81 17.65 -3.22
CA GLY A 162 1.83 19.10 -3.19
C GLY A 162 2.97 19.61 -2.33
N SER A 163 3.81 20.44 -2.94
CA SER A 163 5.10 20.95 -2.46
C SER A 163 5.05 21.36 -0.99
N PHE A 164 5.40 20.41 -0.11
CA PHE A 164 5.80 20.71 1.25
C PHE A 164 7.14 21.42 1.13
N ASP A 165 7.15 22.75 1.22
CA ASP A 165 8.40 23.53 1.17
C ASP A 165 8.57 24.23 2.53
N PRO A 166 9.29 23.60 3.48
CA PRO A 166 9.57 24.20 4.77
C PRO A 166 10.38 25.48 4.58
N GLN A 167 9.98 26.56 5.26
CA GLN A 167 10.63 27.87 5.10
C GLN A 167 11.92 28.04 5.92
N ALA A 168 12.32 27.01 6.67
CA ALA A 168 13.56 27.03 7.44
C ALA A 168 14.78 26.96 6.52
N GLU A 169 15.91 27.56 6.93
CA GLU A 169 17.16 27.39 6.19
C GLU A 169 17.85 26.06 6.56
N PRO A 170 18.52 25.39 5.60
CA PRO A 170 19.30 24.19 5.89
C PRO A 170 20.51 24.49 6.78
N ILE A 171 20.57 23.84 7.93
CA ILE A 171 21.70 23.90 8.88
C ILE A 171 22.51 22.60 8.76
N ARG A 172 23.82 22.61 9.01
CA ARG A 172 24.63 21.38 8.98
C ARG A 172 24.43 20.60 10.27
N LEU A 173 24.55 19.26 10.20
CA LEU A 173 24.47 18.40 11.39
C LEU A 173 25.43 18.84 12.52
N ALA A 174 26.62 19.34 12.17
CA ALA A 174 27.60 19.82 13.15
C ALA A 174 27.09 21.02 13.95
N ASP A 175 26.36 21.93 13.30
CA ASP A 175 25.82 23.13 13.93
C ASP A 175 24.54 22.79 14.72
N PHE A 176 23.72 21.86 14.22
CA PHE A 176 22.56 21.31 14.93
C PHE A 176 22.93 20.61 16.26
N ALA A 177 24.09 19.96 16.32
CA ALA A 177 24.54 19.28 17.55
C ALA A 177 24.96 20.27 18.67
N VAL A 178 25.31 21.50 18.30
CA VAL A 178 25.77 22.53 19.25
C VAL A 178 24.60 23.39 19.72
N ASP A 179 23.65 23.68 18.83
CA ASP A 179 22.57 24.62 19.06
C ASP A 179 21.24 23.86 19.24
N GLN A 180 20.77 23.73 20.49
CA GLN A 180 19.41 23.25 20.79
C GLN A 180 18.38 24.34 20.44
N VAL A 181 18.24 24.62 19.15
CA VAL A 181 17.27 25.59 18.66
C VAL A 181 15.89 24.93 18.71
N ARG A 182 14.92 25.62 19.29
CA ARG A 182 13.51 25.20 19.32
C ARG A 182 12.82 25.64 18.02
N GLY A 183 11.85 24.86 17.55
CA GLY A 183 11.13 25.12 16.31
C GLY A 183 11.56 24.25 15.13
N GLU A 184 11.11 24.63 13.94
CA GLU A 184 11.32 23.91 12.69
C GLU A 184 12.70 24.20 12.10
N GLN A 185 13.45 23.15 11.80
CA GLN A 185 14.80 23.21 11.25
C GLN A 185 15.01 22.14 10.20
N ILE A 186 15.80 22.46 9.19
CA ILE A 186 16.21 21.51 8.17
C ILE A 186 17.66 21.12 8.47
N VAL A 187 17.89 19.85 8.78
CA VAL A 187 19.25 19.33 8.99
C VAL A 187 19.75 18.72 7.70
N SER A 188 20.83 19.31 7.18
CA SER A 188 21.54 18.85 5.98
C SER A 188 22.66 17.87 6.33
N LEU A 189 22.62 16.72 5.67
CA LEU A 189 23.59 15.64 5.77
C LEU A 189 24.30 15.50 4.41
N PRO A 190 25.59 15.85 4.32
CA PRO A 190 26.33 15.71 3.07
C PRO A 190 26.55 14.25 2.67
N VAL A 191 26.94 14.05 1.41
CA VAL A 191 27.40 12.75 0.91
C VAL A 191 28.56 12.25 1.78
N GLY A 192 28.53 10.97 2.12
CA GLY A 192 29.54 10.33 2.97
C GLY A 192 29.29 10.49 4.48
N SER A 193 28.25 11.21 4.91
CA SER A 193 27.87 11.27 6.33
C SER A 193 27.65 9.87 6.90
N PRO A 194 28.21 9.56 8.09
CA PRO A 194 28.03 8.27 8.73
C PRO A 194 26.62 8.13 9.29
N VAL A 195 25.96 7.02 8.97
CA VAL A 195 24.64 6.65 9.51
C VAL A 195 24.82 5.31 10.22
N PRO A 196 24.95 5.29 11.56
CA PRO A 196 25.08 4.04 12.30
C PRO A 196 23.76 3.27 12.23
N LEU A 197 23.81 2.06 11.69
CA LEU A 197 22.67 1.14 11.71
C LEU A 197 22.76 0.23 12.93
N TYR A 198 21.78 0.33 13.82
CA TYR A 198 21.62 -0.55 14.96
C TYR A 198 20.68 -1.70 14.60
N LEU A 199 21.16 -2.94 14.70
CA LEU A 199 20.36 -4.15 14.52
C LEU A 199 20.24 -4.86 15.86
N ILE A 200 19.03 -4.92 16.39
CA ILE A 200 18.73 -5.62 17.64
C ILE A 200 18.11 -6.97 17.26
N TRP A 201 18.74 -8.05 17.72
CA TRP A 201 18.29 -9.42 17.47
C TRP A 201 17.70 -10.01 18.74
N GLU A 202 16.38 -10.05 18.82
CA GLU A 202 15.67 -10.66 19.95
C GLU A 202 15.16 -12.04 19.55
N GLY A 203 15.41 -13.05 20.39
CA GLY A 203 14.91 -14.41 20.15
C GLY A 203 14.75 -15.19 21.44
N ASN A 204 13.86 -16.18 21.44
CA ASN A 204 13.57 -17.01 22.62
C ASN A 204 14.81 -17.77 23.15
N LEU A 205 15.79 -18.04 22.28
CA LEU A 205 17.04 -18.74 22.61
C LEU A 205 18.30 -17.89 22.36
N LEU A 206 18.14 -16.63 21.94
CA LEU A 206 19.23 -15.74 21.57
C LEU A 206 19.24 -14.54 22.51
N GLN A 207 20.38 -14.29 23.15
CA GLN A 207 20.63 -13.05 23.88
C GLN A 207 21.50 -12.16 22.99
N SER A 208 20.99 -11.02 22.56
CA SER A 208 21.80 -10.03 21.84
C SER A 208 22.83 -9.44 22.80
N SER A 209 24.12 -9.63 22.50
CA SER A 209 25.13 -8.68 23.00
C SER A 209 24.99 -7.38 22.22
N GLU A 210 25.29 -6.24 22.85
CA GLU A 210 25.32 -4.94 22.16
C GLU A 210 26.22 -5.06 20.91
N LEU A 211 25.58 -5.12 19.74
CA LEU A 211 26.30 -5.20 18.47
C LEU A 211 26.88 -3.84 18.16
N GLU A 212 28.14 -3.82 17.71
CA GLU A 212 28.72 -2.60 17.16
C GLU A 212 27.85 -2.11 15.99
N PRO A 213 27.53 -0.81 15.93
CA PRO A 213 26.70 -0.26 14.88
C PRO A 213 27.37 -0.47 13.52
N ILE A 214 26.60 -0.92 12.53
CA ILE A 214 27.11 -1.11 11.17
C ILE A 214 27.31 0.29 10.55
N PRO A 215 28.53 0.65 10.12
CA PRO A 215 28.82 1.98 9.61
C PRO A 215 28.31 2.11 8.17
N LEU A 216 27.13 2.68 7.98
CA LEU A 216 26.64 3.08 6.65
C LEU A 216 27.12 4.49 6.32
N ARG A 217 27.21 4.79 5.02
CA ARG A 217 27.51 6.13 4.51
C ARG A 217 26.44 6.55 3.51
N LEU A 218 26.03 7.80 3.59
CA LEU A 218 25.11 8.38 2.61
C LEU A 218 25.76 8.43 1.22
N SER A 219 25.07 7.92 0.21
CA SER A 219 25.48 7.99 -1.20
C SER A 219 25.04 9.28 -1.88
N GLN A 220 24.04 9.96 -1.33
CA GLN A 220 23.45 11.21 -1.82
C GLN A 220 23.22 12.16 -0.63
N PRO A 221 23.20 13.48 -0.84
CA PRO A 221 22.92 14.40 0.26
C PRO A 221 21.47 14.25 0.69
N LEU A 222 21.24 14.28 2.00
CA LEU A 222 19.93 14.09 2.61
C LEU A 222 19.62 15.29 3.50
N GLU A 223 18.43 15.84 3.37
CA GLU A 223 17.90 16.85 4.25
C GLU A 223 16.70 16.29 5.00
N ILE A 224 16.64 16.57 6.29
CA ILE A 224 15.59 16.05 7.18
C ILE A 224 14.96 17.21 7.91
N LEU A 225 13.63 17.25 7.93
CA LEU A 225 12.88 18.20 8.73
C LEU A 225 12.84 17.75 10.18
N MET A 226 13.32 18.62 11.05
CA MET A 226 13.32 18.47 12.49
C MET A 226 12.38 19.50 13.09
N ARG A 227 11.57 19.09 14.07
CA ARG A 227 10.82 20.02 14.93
C ARG A 227 11.15 19.71 16.37
N ASP A 228 11.65 20.71 17.09
CA ASP A 228 12.01 20.59 18.52
C ASP A 228 12.98 19.42 18.81
N GLY A 229 13.93 19.18 17.90
CA GLY A 229 14.93 18.13 18.05
C GLY A 229 14.48 16.73 17.63
N VAL A 230 13.25 16.55 17.13
CA VAL A 230 12.71 15.26 16.68
C VAL A 230 12.44 15.30 15.17
N PRO A 231 12.76 14.25 14.41
CA PRO A 231 12.40 14.18 12.99
C PRO A 231 10.89 14.13 12.82
N GLU A 232 10.33 15.07 12.05
CA GLU A 232 8.89 15.15 11.77
C GLU A 232 8.46 14.12 10.70
N GLY A 233 9.43 13.45 10.08
CA GLY A 233 9.18 12.46 9.03
C GLY A 233 9.17 13.05 7.63
N HIS A 234 9.56 14.31 7.43
CA HIS A 234 9.76 14.89 6.10
C HIS A 234 11.25 14.89 5.75
N TYR A 235 11.60 14.51 4.52
CA TYR A 235 12.97 14.47 4.03
C TYR A 235 13.07 14.82 2.55
N ARG A 236 14.24 15.28 2.12
CA ARG A 236 14.56 15.59 0.73
C ARG A 236 15.91 14.99 0.36
N ILE A 237 16.01 14.37 -0.81
CA ILE A 237 17.26 13.78 -1.31
C ILE A 237 17.78 14.64 -2.46
N GLY A 238 19.07 14.97 -2.47
CA GLY A 238 19.68 15.61 -3.64
C GLY A 238 19.21 17.03 -3.96
N GLY A 239 18.53 17.71 -3.03
CA GLY A 239 17.86 19.00 -3.31
C GLY A 239 16.58 18.87 -4.16
N GLY A 240 16.01 17.67 -4.27
CA GLY A 240 14.77 17.38 -5.01
C GLY A 240 13.49 17.85 -4.32
N GLU A 241 12.39 17.12 -4.48
CA GLU A 241 11.15 17.42 -3.76
C GLU A 241 11.19 16.87 -2.33
N TRP A 242 10.51 17.54 -1.40
CA TRP A 242 10.27 17.02 -0.06
C TRP A 242 9.29 15.86 -0.10
N ARG A 243 9.57 14.84 0.71
CA ARG A 243 8.83 13.59 0.82
C ARG A 243 8.54 13.29 2.27
N GLU A 244 7.41 12.65 2.54
CA GLU A 244 7.04 12.16 3.87
C GLU A 244 7.45 10.69 4.03
N ILE A 245 7.90 10.29 5.22
CA ILE A 245 8.18 8.91 5.59
C ILE A 245 6.84 8.19 5.78
N SER A 246 6.25 7.77 4.68
CA SER A 246 5.05 6.92 4.64
C SER A 246 5.43 5.50 4.24
N TYR A 247 5.78 4.61 5.19
CA TYR A 247 6.10 3.18 4.91
C TYR A 247 7.00 2.92 3.67
N ASN A 248 7.84 3.88 3.29
CA ASN A 248 8.56 3.89 2.00
C ASN A 248 9.92 3.18 2.05
N PHE A 249 10.27 2.61 3.21
CA PHE A 249 11.40 1.69 3.29
C PHE A 249 10.98 0.35 2.73
N ARG A 250 11.48 0.04 1.54
CA ARG A 250 11.39 -1.31 1.00
C ARG A 250 12.62 -2.06 1.43
N VAL A 251 12.39 -3.24 1.98
CA VAL A 251 13.41 -4.28 2.09
C VAL A 251 13.16 -5.27 0.95
N PRO A 252 13.59 -4.95 -0.29
CA PRO A 252 13.35 -5.82 -1.45
C PRO A 252 14.05 -7.18 -1.33
N ARG A 253 15.08 -7.29 -0.48
CA ARG A 253 15.79 -8.53 -0.25
C ARG A 253 16.24 -8.61 1.21
N LEU A 254 15.58 -9.49 1.95
CA LEU A 254 16.06 -10.03 3.22
C LEU A 254 16.41 -11.49 2.97
N THR A 255 17.68 -11.83 3.04
CA THR A 255 18.12 -13.23 2.95
C THR A 255 18.68 -13.62 4.30
N ILE A 256 18.00 -14.53 4.99
CA ILE A 256 18.45 -15.15 6.23
C ILE A 256 18.84 -16.57 5.88
N GLN A 257 20.11 -16.92 6.07
CA GLN A 257 20.60 -18.28 5.90
C GLN A 257 21.16 -18.77 7.23
N ALA A 258 20.55 -19.84 7.75
CA ALA A 258 21.11 -20.57 8.87
C ALA A 258 22.08 -21.62 8.31
N LEU A 259 23.35 -21.47 8.64
CA LEU A 259 24.44 -22.36 8.26
C LEU A 259 24.98 -23.02 9.53
N ILE A 260 25.49 -24.23 9.41
CA ILE A 260 26.22 -24.89 10.50
C ILE A 260 27.60 -25.22 9.96
N ASP A 261 28.61 -24.51 10.47
CA ASP A 261 29.99 -24.73 10.15
C ASP A 261 30.66 -25.58 11.23
N LYS A 262 31.59 -26.45 10.83
CA LYS A 262 32.30 -27.35 11.76
C LYS A 262 33.30 -26.61 12.64
N GLU A 263 33.79 -25.45 12.21
CA GLU A 263 34.79 -24.66 12.94
C GLU A 263 34.16 -23.56 13.80
N THR A 264 33.10 -22.89 13.31
CA THR A 264 32.47 -21.76 14.00
C THR A 264 31.09 -22.06 14.62
N GLY A 265 30.53 -23.25 14.37
CA GLY A 265 29.23 -23.67 14.91
C GLY A 265 28.04 -23.10 14.10
N PRO A 266 26.85 -22.98 14.71
CA PRO A 266 25.68 -22.42 14.04
C PRO A 266 25.86 -20.93 13.76
N ARG A 267 25.76 -20.54 12.48
CA ARG A 267 25.88 -19.16 11.98
C ARG A 267 24.57 -18.75 11.30
N ILE A 268 24.12 -17.53 11.56
CA ILE A 268 22.98 -16.93 10.85
C ILE A 268 23.51 -15.76 10.02
N ASP A 269 23.53 -15.93 8.70
CA ASP A 269 23.88 -14.86 7.78
C ASP A 269 22.64 -14.09 7.38
N THR A 270 22.65 -12.79 7.62
CA THR A 270 21.59 -11.89 7.14
C THR A 270 22.16 -10.91 6.13
N SER A 271 21.61 -10.91 4.92
CA SER A 271 21.81 -9.81 3.98
C SER A 271 20.52 -9.02 3.81
N LEU A 272 20.64 -7.71 3.99
CA LEU A 272 19.54 -6.76 3.92
C LEU A 272 19.89 -5.73 2.84
N ARG A 273 19.05 -5.61 1.82
CA ARG A 273 19.05 -4.43 0.94
C ARG A 273 17.90 -3.54 1.36
N VAL A 274 18.20 -2.30 1.73
CA VAL A 274 17.20 -1.26 2.00
C VAL A 274 17.19 -0.31 0.82
N GLU A 275 16.03 -0.12 0.22
CA GLU A 275 15.78 0.88 -0.83
C GLU A 275 14.80 1.91 -0.24
N ILE A 276 15.18 3.18 -0.31
CA ILE A 276 14.28 4.31 -0.04
C ILE A 276 13.61 4.62 -1.38
N GLY A 277 12.29 4.51 -1.46
CA GLY A 277 11.54 4.78 -2.70
C GLY A 277 11.82 6.18 -3.25
N GLU A 278 12.01 6.28 -4.57
CA GLU A 278 11.99 7.54 -5.33
C GLU A 278 10.57 8.06 -5.60
#